data_AF-A0AAE1EGY6-F1
#
_entry.id   AF-A0AAE1EGY6-F1
#
_cell.length_a   1.000
_cell.length_b   1.000
_cell.length_c   1.000
_cell.angle_alpha   90.00
_cell.angle_beta   90.00
_cell.angle_gamma   90.00
#
_symmetry.space_group_name_H-M   'P 1'
#
loop_
_entity.id
_entity.type
_entity.pdbx_description
1 polymer ?
#
loop_
_entity_poly.entity_id
_entity_poly.type
_entity_poly.pdbx_seq_one_letter_code
_entity_poly.pdbx_strand_id
1 'polypeptide(L)'
;MEPLNVTCRVDADPPDVTFSWTFNNSVRREQSKVLPSQRFSSQGLVSVLYYTPISERDYGTLLCYASNSVGTQVSPCSFTVISA
;
A
#
# COMPACT_ATOMS: atom_id res chain seq x y z
N MET A 1 4.16 10.96 16.47
CA MET A 1 3.65 10.80 15.10
C MET A 1 2.37 10.02 15.18
N GLU A 2 1.34 10.49 14.49
CA GLU A 2 0.00 9.89 14.52
C GLU A 2 -0.15 8.87 13.40
N PRO A 3 -0.91 7.78 13.61
CA PRO A 3 -1.18 6.81 12.55
C PRO A 3 -2.10 7.40 11.48
N LEU A 4 -1.70 7.27 10.22
CA LEU A 4 -2.51 7.59 9.05
C LEU A 4 -3.19 6.31 8.52
N ASN A 5 -4.48 6.40 8.21
CA ASN A 5 -5.21 5.32 7.57
C ASN A 5 -5.28 5.56 6.06
N VAL A 6 -4.52 4.79 5.29
CA VAL A 6 -4.52 4.86 3.83
C VAL A 6 -5.46 3.81 3.27
N THR A 7 -6.55 4.24 2.65
CA THR A 7 -7.56 3.34 2.09
C THR A 7 -7.34 3.14 0.60
N CYS A 8 -7.15 1.89 0.19
CA CYS A 8 -7.07 1.43 -1.19
C CYS A 8 -8.38 0.72 -1.55
N ARG A 9 -9.01 1.15 -2.64
CA ARG A 9 -10.20 0.49 -3.21
C ARG A 9 -9.91 0.13 -4.64
N VAL A 10 -10.25 -1.09 -5.04
CA VAL A 10 -10.05 -1.60 -6.39
C VAL A 10 -11.37 -2.10 -6.97
N ASP A 11 -11.35 -2.38 -8.27
CA ASP A 11 -12.42 -3.08 -8.98
C ASP A 11 -11.81 -4.37 -9.53
N ALA A 12 -12.52 -5.49 -9.40
CA ALA A 12 -12.04 -6.79 -9.86
C ALA A 12 -13.21 -7.75 -10.16
N ASP A 13 -13.05 -8.52 -11.24
CA ASP A 13 -13.88 -9.65 -11.60
C ASP A 13 -12.98 -10.86 -11.96
N PRO A 14 -12.98 -11.96 -11.18
CA PRO A 14 -13.74 -12.19 -9.95
C PRO A 14 -13.39 -11.23 -8.80
N PRO A 15 -14.32 -10.99 -7.85
CA PRO A 15 -14.14 -10.01 -6.78
C PRO A 15 -13.28 -10.50 -5.60
N ASP A 16 -12.86 -11.76 -5.62
CA ASP A 16 -11.96 -12.31 -4.61
C ASP A 16 -10.52 -11.87 -4.90
N VAL A 17 -10.03 -10.91 -4.12
CA VAL A 17 -8.73 -10.28 -4.30
C VAL A 17 -7.84 -10.42 -3.07
N THR A 18 -6.56 -10.64 -3.30
CA THR A 18 -5.50 -10.54 -2.30
C THR A 18 -4.76 -9.22 -2.47
N PHE A 19 -4.61 -8.48 -1.37
CA PHE A 19 -3.89 -7.20 -1.35
C PHE A 19 -2.43 -7.38 -0.94
N SER A 20 -1.56 -6.59 -1.55
CA SER A 20 -0.19 -6.38 -1.07
C SER A 20 0.17 -4.91 -1.07
N TRP A 21 0.91 -4.49 -0.06
CA TRP A 21 1.37 -3.13 0.10
C TRP A 21 2.89 -3.08 0.01
N THR A 22 3.41 -2.12 -0.74
CA THR A 22 4.84 -1.89 -0.91
C THR A 22 5.15 -0.44 -0.58
N PHE A 23 6.23 -0.20 0.14
CA PHE A 23 6.77 1.13 0.38
C PHE A 23 7.99 1.36 -0.52
N ASN A 24 7.99 2.48 -1.24
CA ASN A 24 9.06 2.88 -2.13
C ASN A 24 9.54 4.28 -1.75
N ASN A 25 10.77 4.38 -1.25
CA ASN A 25 11.44 5.66 -1.01
C ASN A 25 12.39 5.99 -2.17
N SER A 26 11.80 6.51 -3.26
CA SER A 26 12.54 6.89 -4.46
C SER A 26 13.53 8.04 -4.22
N VAL A 27 13.24 8.91 -3.25
CA VAL A 27 14.10 10.07 -2.89
C VAL A 27 15.46 9.61 -2.37
N ARG A 28 15.52 8.46 -1.68
CA ARG A 28 16.75 7.93 -1.07
C ARG A 28 17.36 6.74 -1.83
N ARG A 29 16.83 6.37 -3.01
CA ARG A 29 17.23 5.16 -3.77
C ARG A 29 17.20 3.88 -2.93
N GLU A 30 16.32 3.81 -1.94
CA GLU A 30 16.15 2.59 -1.15
C GLU A 30 15.32 1.58 -1.96
N GLN A 31 15.57 0.28 -1.74
CA GLN A 31 14.81 -0.76 -2.41
C GLN A 31 13.35 -0.73 -1.94
N SER A 32 12.45 -1.00 -2.88
CA SER A 32 11.03 -1.13 -2.56
C SER A 32 10.83 -2.29 -1.57
N LYS A 33 10.14 -2.01 -0.46
CA LYS A 33 9.95 -2.95 0.64
C LYS A 33 8.49 -3.36 0.73
N VAL A 34 8.23 -4.66 0.67
CA VAL A 34 6.89 -5.19 0.95
C VAL A 34 6.55 -5.00 2.42
N LEU A 35 5.38 -4.44 2.69
CA LEU A 35 4.89 -4.22 4.04
C LEU A 35 4.25 -5.50 4.58
N PRO A 36 4.49 -5.84 5.86
CA PRO A 36 3.94 -7.05 6.45
C PRO A 36 2.42 -6.95 6.62
N SER A 37 1.72 -8.07 6.48
CA SER A 37 0.25 -8.13 6.49
C SER A 37 -0.39 -7.64 7.78
N GLN A 38 0.33 -7.63 8.91
CA GLN A 38 -0.16 -7.08 10.18
C GLN A 38 -0.35 -5.55 10.15
N ARG A 39 0.19 -4.86 9.14
CA ARG A 39 0.08 -3.40 9.01
C ARG A 39 -1.17 -2.96 8.25
N PHE A 40 -1.88 -3.88 7.60
CA PHE A 40 -3.09 -3.56 6.86
C PHE A 40 -4.20 -4.57 7.13
N SER A 41 -5.43 -4.14 6.92
CA SER A 41 -6.60 -5.02 6.89
C SER A 41 -7.20 -4.98 5.50
N SER A 42 -7.80 -6.08 5.05
CA SER A 42 -8.43 -6.19 3.74
C SER A 42 -9.76 -6.92 3.87
N GLN A 43 -10.80 -6.34 3.26
CA GLN A 43 -12.14 -6.90 3.22
C GLN A 43 -12.78 -6.62 1.85
N GLY A 44 -13.10 -7.71 1.13
CA GLY A 44 -13.59 -7.61 -0.25
C GLY A 44 -12.60 -6.85 -1.12
N LEU A 45 -13.09 -5.83 -1.84
CA LEU A 45 -12.30 -4.99 -2.76
C LEU A 45 -11.64 -3.78 -2.08
N VAL A 46 -11.51 -3.79 -0.75
CA VAL A 46 -10.98 -2.66 0.04
C VAL A 46 -9.86 -3.13 0.96
N SER A 47 -8.75 -2.39 0.99
CA SER A 47 -7.68 -2.56 1.97
C SER A 47 -7.33 -1.24 2.65
N VAL A 48 -7.12 -1.29 3.97
CA VAL A 48 -6.74 -0.14 4.80
C VAL A 48 -5.38 -0.41 5.42
N LEU A 49 -4.40 0.42 5.07
CA LEU A 49 -3.05 0.41 5.65
C LEU A 49 -2.96 1.40 6.81
N TYR A 50 -2.48 0.92 7.96
CA TYR A 50 -2.21 1.73 9.15
C TYR A 50 -0.74 2.15 9.13
N TYR A 51 -0.47 3.34 8.60
CA TYR A 51 0.88 3.85 8.37
C TYR A 51 1.26 4.92 9.38
N THR A 52 2.33 4.68 10.14
CA THR A 52 2.90 5.67 11.07
C THR A 52 4.33 5.95 10.63
N PRO A 53 4.62 7.12 10.03
CA PRO A 53 6.01 7.51 9.80
C PRO A 53 6.67 7.73 11.16
N ILE A 54 7.92 7.27 11.35
CA ILE A 54 8.68 7.41 12.62
C ILE A 54 9.93 8.26 12.40
N SER A 55 10.47 8.25 11.19
CA SER A 55 11.69 8.94 10.79
C SER A 55 11.53 9.57 9.41
N GLU A 56 12.50 10.41 9.02
CA GLU A 56 12.52 11.00 7.67
C GLU A 56 12.61 9.96 6.54
N ARG A 57 13.04 8.73 6.85
CA ARG A 57 13.12 7.63 5.87
C ARG A 57 11.76 7.02 5.55
N ASP A 58 10.77 7.30 6.38
CA ASP A 58 9.39 6.82 6.21
C ASP A 58 8.56 7.77 5.33
N TYR A 59 9.13 8.89 4.86
CA TYR A 59 8.52 9.69 3.80
C TYR A 59 8.85 9.08 2.44
N GLY A 60 7.81 8.79 1.66
CA GLY A 60 7.94 8.06 0.41
C GLY A 60 6.58 7.70 -0.18
N THR A 61 6.56 6.76 -1.12
CA THR A 61 5.35 6.34 -1.83
C THR A 61 4.90 4.96 -1.37
N LEU A 62 3.65 4.87 -0.96
CA LEU A 62 2.93 3.64 -0.66
C LEU A 62 2.21 3.17 -1.92
N LEU A 63 2.44 1.91 -2.28
CA LEU A 63 1.87 1.25 -3.45
C LEU A 63 0.98 0.10 -2.97
N CYS A 64 -0.27 0.12 -3.38
CA CYS A 64 -1.24 -0.95 -3.14
C CYS A 64 -1.46 -1.71 -4.44
N TYR A 65 -1.30 -3.04 -4.39
CA TYR A 65 -1.61 -3.96 -5.47
C TYR A 65 -2.74 -4.89 -5.04
N ALA A 66 -3.63 -5.20 -5.97
CA ALA A 66 -4.61 -6.26 -5.83
C ALA A 66 -4.35 -7.37 -6.85
N SER A 67 -4.61 -8.61 -6.45
CA SER A 67 -4.46 -9.80 -7.29
C SER A 67 -5.65 -10.73 -7.11
N ASN A 68 -6.26 -11.18 -8.21
CA ASN A 68 -7.30 -12.21 -8.20
C ASN A 68 -6.84 -13.44 -8.99
N SER A 69 -7.74 -14.40 -9.21
CA SER A 69 -7.45 -15.62 -9.98
C SER A 69 -7.06 -15.38 -11.44
N VAL A 70 -7.39 -14.23 -12.01
CA VAL A 70 -7.02 -13.84 -13.38
C VAL A 70 -5.61 -13.28 -13.41
N GLY A 71 -5.24 -12.49 -12.40
CA GLY A 71 -3.89 -11.97 -12.29
C GLY A 71 -3.76 -10.79 -11.33
N THR A 72 -2.61 -10.13 -11.42
CA THR A 72 -2.27 -8.98 -10.57
C THR A 72 -2.45 -7.68 -11.34
N GLN A 73 -2.96 -6.67 -10.64
CA GLN A 73 -3.08 -5.31 -11.14
C GLN A 73 -1.73 -4.78 -11.67
N VAL A 74 -1.73 -4.26 -12.90
CA VAL A 74 -0.52 -3.71 -13.56
C VAL A 74 -0.14 -2.34 -12.98
N SER A 75 -1.13 -1.49 -12.74
CA SER A 75 -0.93 -0.14 -12.21
C SER A 75 -1.46 -0.05 -10.77
N PRO A 76 -0.58 0.04 -9.75
CA PRO A 76 -1.01 0.08 -8.34
C PRO A 76 -1.68 1.41 -7.98
N CYS A 77 -2.46 1.41 -6.91
CA CYS A 77 -2.84 2.67 -6.25
C CYS A 77 -1.59 3.23 -5.56
N SER A 78 -1.29 4.51 -5.80
CA SER A 78 -0.06 5.17 -5.35
C SER A 78 -0.39 6.35 -4.44
N PHE A 79 0.22 6.39 -3.25
CA PHE A 79 0.02 7.43 -2.25
C PHE A 79 1.37 7.95 -1.75
N THR A 80 1.63 9.25 -1.87
CA THR A 80 2.89 9.84 -1.39
C THR A 80 2.70 10.49 -0.03
N VAL A 81 3.51 10.05 0.93
CA VAL A 81 3.57 10.60 2.29
C VAL A 81 4.67 11.66 2.32
N ILE A 82 4.29 12.91 2.64
CA ILE A 82 5.18 14.07 2.72
C ILE A 82 5.28 14.57 4.17
N SER A 83 6.42 15.17 4.51
CA SER A 83 6.57 15.91 5.77
C SER A 83 5.77 17.21 5.69
N ALA A 84 5.00 17.53 6.74
CA ALA A 84 4.32 18.80 6.90
C ALA A 84 5.27 19.91 7.37
#